data_AF-A0A5C6AM09-F1
#
_entry.id   AF-A0A5C6AM09-F1
#
_cell.length_a   1.000
_cell.length_b   1.000
_cell.length_c   1.000
_cell.angle_alpha   90.00
_cell.angle_beta   90.00
_cell.angle_gamma   90.00
#
_symmetry.space_group_name_H-M   'P 1'
#
loop_
_entity.id
_entity.type
_entity.pdbx_description
1 polymer ?
#
loop_
_entity_poly.entity_id
_entity_poly.type
_entity_poly.pdbx_seq_one_letter_code
_entity_poly.pdbx_strand_id
1 'polypeptide(L)'
;MPGLDRSELVSELSTRSAADIRTVDAVLNALAQVAIETIAEGVLLPGIGELKLSQSPEREIRIPTGQTVIQPGRPELAFEPDSWIRSVLLGNVSVVDSPREPVPPKSLPELRLNPYSDTERAEPSTATSKTKIGGAPDWIQLPEVPTCCGQQMYFYGQFDSSIGEPYDLVDAGMLYVFVCEHCSRPHASIQYY
;
A
#
# COMPACT_ATOMS: atom_id res chain seq x y z
N MET A 1 -4.81 -26.94 18.57
CA MET A 1 -4.81 -26.83 17.10
C MET A 1 -3.36 -26.96 16.66
N PRO A 2 -3.01 -27.89 15.74
CA PRO A 2 -1.65 -27.92 15.20
C PRO A 2 -1.37 -26.56 14.54
N GLY A 3 -0.22 -25.97 14.86
CA GLY A 3 0.22 -24.73 14.22
C GLY A 3 0.51 -24.99 12.74
N LEU A 4 0.29 -23.99 11.90
CA LEU A 4 0.61 -24.03 10.49
C LEU A 4 2.11 -24.31 10.32
N ASP A 5 2.47 -25.41 9.65
CA ASP A 5 3.87 -25.73 9.42
C ASP A 5 4.46 -24.98 8.21
N ARG A 6 5.78 -25.08 8.01
CA ARG A 6 6.45 -24.38 6.91
C ARG A 6 5.92 -24.80 5.54
N SER A 7 5.65 -26.08 5.35
CA SER A 7 5.21 -26.61 4.05
C SER A 7 3.80 -26.15 3.72
N GLU A 8 2.91 -26.13 4.72
CA GLU A 8 1.56 -25.60 4.63
C GLU A 8 1.58 -24.10 4.34
N LEU A 9 2.43 -23.34 5.03
CA LEU A 9 2.59 -21.90 4.79
C LEU A 9 3.04 -21.59 3.37
N VAL A 10 4.04 -22.32 2.86
CA VAL A 10 4.55 -22.13 1.49
C VAL A 10 3.45 -22.45 0.46
N SER A 11 2.70 -23.53 0.67
CA SER A 11 1.59 -23.93 -0.22
C SER A 11 0.48 -22.87 -0.24
N GLU A 12 0.08 -22.37 0.93
CA GLU A 12 -0.95 -21.35 1.07
C GLU A 12 -0.52 -20.03 0.40
N LEU A 13 0.72 -19.60 0.63
CA LEU A 13 1.26 -18.39 0.02
C LEU A 13 1.41 -18.51 -1.50
N SER A 14 1.84 -19.67 -2.01
CA SER A 14 1.90 -19.93 -3.46
C SER A 14 0.52 -19.81 -4.09
N THR A 15 -0.52 -20.35 -3.45
CA THR A 15 -1.90 -20.27 -3.93
C THR A 15 -2.41 -18.82 -3.96
N ARG A 16 -2.16 -18.03 -2.91
CA ARG A 16 -2.66 -16.66 -2.80
C ARG A 16 -1.91 -15.65 -3.67
N SER A 17 -0.60 -15.85 -3.85
CA SER A 17 0.24 -14.93 -4.61
C SER A 17 0.30 -15.26 -6.11
N ALA A 18 -0.24 -16.41 -6.52
CA ALA A 18 -0.06 -16.98 -7.86
C ALA A 18 1.41 -17.15 -8.29
N ALA A 19 2.34 -17.15 -7.32
CA ALA A 19 3.75 -17.44 -7.54
C ALA A 19 4.01 -18.93 -7.36
N ASP A 20 5.03 -19.46 -8.03
CA ASP A 20 5.44 -20.84 -7.85
C ASP A 20 6.06 -21.07 -6.46
N ILE A 21 5.95 -22.31 -5.98
CA ILE A 21 6.43 -22.75 -4.66
C ILE A 21 7.92 -22.41 -4.43
N ARG A 22 8.78 -22.51 -5.46
CA ARG A 22 10.21 -22.24 -5.30
C ARG A 22 10.47 -20.76 -5.09
N THR A 23 9.77 -19.91 -5.83
CA THR A 23 9.84 -18.45 -5.64
C THR A 23 9.37 -18.06 -4.25
N VAL A 24 8.26 -18.62 -3.77
CA VAL A 24 7.75 -18.35 -2.41
C VAL A 24 8.75 -18.77 -1.34
N ASP A 25 9.31 -19.99 -1.43
CA ASP A 25 10.29 -20.45 -0.45
C ASP A 25 11.57 -19.58 -0.48
N ALA A 26 12.03 -19.18 -1.67
CA ALA A 26 13.17 -18.27 -1.81
C ALA A 26 12.91 -16.90 -1.16
N VAL A 27 11.70 -16.34 -1.34
CA VAL A 27 11.30 -15.08 -0.71
C VAL A 27 11.24 -15.21 0.82
N LEU A 28 10.68 -16.30 1.35
CA LEU A 28 10.63 -16.52 2.80
C LEU A 28 12.03 -16.67 3.41
N ASN A 29 12.94 -17.35 2.73
CA ASN A 29 14.34 -17.46 3.16
C ASN A 29 15.03 -16.09 3.13
N ALA A 30 14.85 -15.32 2.07
CA ALA A 30 15.40 -13.98 1.96
C ALA A 30 14.85 -13.05 3.05
N LEU A 31 13.54 -13.12 3.33
CA LEU A 31 12.91 -12.36 4.39
C LEU A 31 13.47 -12.73 5.77
N ALA A 32 13.63 -14.03 6.05
CA ALA A 32 14.24 -14.49 7.30
C ALA A 32 15.68 -13.99 7.46
N GLN A 33 16.45 -13.98 6.37
CA GLN A 33 17.82 -13.47 6.40
C GLN A 33 17.86 -11.96 6.66
N VAL A 34 17.04 -11.17 5.94
CA VAL A 34 16.91 -9.73 6.19
C VAL A 34 16.53 -9.48 7.64
N ALA A 35 15.56 -10.24 8.16
CA ALA A 35 15.10 -10.07 9.53
C ALA A 35 16.21 -10.34 10.56
N ILE A 36 17.06 -11.34 10.33
CA ILE A 36 18.22 -11.64 11.21
C ILE A 36 19.24 -10.50 11.15
N GLU A 37 19.52 -9.98 9.96
CA GLU A 37 20.52 -8.94 9.75
C GLU A 37 20.10 -7.59 10.35
N THR A 38 18.80 -7.27 10.34
CA THR A 38 18.27 -5.98 10.82
C THR A 38 17.56 -6.04 12.17
N ILE A 39 17.58 -7.18 12.88
CA ILE A 39 16.80 -7.36 14.13
C ILE A 39 17.17 -6.38 15.24
N ALA A 40 18.39 -5.86 15.24
CA ALA A 40 18.86 -4.87 16.21
C ALA A 40 18.18 -3.51 16.01
N GLU A 41 17.82 -3.17 14.77
CA GLU A 41 17.14 -1.93 14.41
C GLU A 41 15.61 -2.09 14.44
N GLY A 42 15.13 -3.32 14.23
CA GLY A 42 13.71 -3.64 14.15
C GLY A 42 13.30 -4.01 12.72
N VAL A 43 12.37 -4.95 12.61
CA VAL A 43 11.85 -5.49 11.35
C VAL A 43 10.35 -5.31 11.34
N LEU A 44 9.88 -4.35 10.54
CA LEU A 44 8.45 -4.15 10.33
C LEU A 44 7.92 -5.18 9.33
N LEU A 45 6.93 -5.95 9.75
CA LEU A 45 6.14 -6.84 8.90
C LEU A 45 4.77 -6.19 8.66
N PRO A 46 4.53 -5.64 7.45
CA PRO A 46 3.30 -4.91 7.16
C PRO A 46 2.04 -5.75 7.40
N GLY A 47 1.07 -5.18 8.12
CA GLY A 47 -0.19 -5.85 8.47
C GLY A 47 -0.06 -6.93 9.56
N ILE A 48 1.13 -7.05 10.17
CA ILE A 48 1.41 -8.01 11.22
C ILE A 48 1.93 -7.30 12.48
N GLY A 49 3.03 -6.56 12.36
CA GLY A 49 3.66 -5.90 13.50
C GLY A 49 5.17 -5.76 13.34
N GLU A 50 5.85 -5.44 14.42
CA GLU A 50 7.28 -5.18 14.45
C GLU A 50 8.02 -6.22 15.30
N LEU A 51 9.07 -6.81 14.75
CA LEU A 51 10.01 -7.68 15.47
C LEU A 51 11.25 -6.87 15.82
N LYS A 52 11.61 -6.78 17.10
CA LYS A 52 12.80 -6.05 17.53
C LYS A 52 13.50 -6.71 18.70
N LEU A 53 14.80 -6.48 18.81
CA LEU A 53 15.57 -6.86 19.99
C LEU A 53 15.30 -5.86 21.12
N SER A 54 14.70 -6.31 22.22
CA SER A 54 14.42 -5.50 23.40
C SER A 54 15.31 -5.92 24.57
N GLN A 55 15.62 -4.99 25.47
CA GLN A 55 16.24 -5.33 26.75
C GLN A 55 15.13 -5.51 27.79
N SER A 56 15.03 -6.72 28.34
CA SER A 56 14.15 -6.95 29.48
C SER A 56 14.60 -6.06 30.64
N PRO A 57 13.70 -5.47 31.45
CA PRO A 57 14.10 -4.59 32.55
C PRO A 57 14.89 -5.37 33.61
N GLU A 58 15.78 -4.68 34.32
CA GLU A 58 16.44 -5.27 35.49
C GLU A 58 15.39 -5.64 36.54
N ARG A 59 15.56 -6.81 37.17
CA ARG A 59 14.60 -7.31 38.15
C ARG A 59 15.32 -7.61 39.46
N GLU A 60 14.75 -7.13 40.56
CA GLU A 60 15.15 -7.60 41.88
C GLU A 60 14.53 -8.98 42.12
N ILE A 61 15.39 -9.98 42.31
CA ILE A 61 14.95 -11.34 42.57
C ILE A 61 15.40 -11.74 43.95
N ARG A 62 14.46 -12.25 44.73
CA ARG A 62 14.75 -12.86 46.02
C ARG A 62 15.14 -14.32 45.79
N ILE A 63 16.40 -14.63 46.04
CA ILE A 63 16.90 -16.01 45.95
C ILE A 63 16.49 -16.80 47.20
N PRO A 64 16.46 -18.15 47.15
CA PRO A 64 16.02 -18.98 48.28
C PRO A 64 16.79 -18.77 49.59
N THR A 65 18.01 -18.22 49.53
CA THR A 65 18.82 -17.84 50.71
C THR A 65 18.29 -16.59 51.43
N GLY A 66 17.24 -15.94 50.91
CA GLY A 66 16.60 -14.77 51.49
C GLY A 66 17.21 -13.43 51.08
N GLN A 67 18.36 -13.45 50.41
CA GLN A 67 19.02 -12.26 49.83
C GLN A 67 18.27 -11.77 48.58
N THR A 68 18.32 -10.47 48.34
CA THR A 68 17.83 -9.84 47.10
C THR A 68 19.02 -9.59 46.18
N VAL A 69 18.93 -10.04 44.93
CA VAL A 69 19.95 -9.84 43.90
C VAL A 69 19.32 -9.12 42.72
N ILE A 70 20.03 -8.14 42.15
CA ILE A 70 19.63 -7.48 40.90
C ILE A 70 20.02 -8.40 39.74
N GLN A 71 19.04 -8.90 39.00
CA GLN A 71 19.27 -9.61 37.76
C GLN A 71 19.29 -8.60 36.61
N PRO A 72 20.42 -8.49 35.86
CA PRO A 72 20.49 -7.59 34.71
C PRO A 72 19.54 -8.06 33.61
N GLY A 73 19.03 -7.08 32.87
CA GLY A 73 18.23 -7.29 31.68
C GLY A 73 18.96 -8.15 30.65
N ARG A 74 18.25 -9.12 30.05
CA ARG A 74 18.78 -9.91 28.93
C ARG A 74 18.13 -9.42 27.63
N PRO A 75 18.85 -9.49 26.50
CA PRO A 75 18.24 -9.25 25.21
C PRO A 75 17.18 -10.32 24.95
N GLU A 76 15.98 -9.87 24.63
CA GLU A 76 14.83 -10.71 24.30
C GLU A 76 14.26 -10.26 22.96
N LEU A 77 13.78 -11.22 22.17
CA LEU A 77 13.05 -10.92 20.95
C LEU A 77 11.64 -10.45 21.35
N ALA A 78 11.34 -9.18 21.09
CA ALA A 78 10.02 -8.62 21.28
C ALA A 78 9.26 -8.58 19.95
N PHE A 79 8.01 -9.02 19.99
CA PHE A 79 7.07 -8.82 18.89
C PHE A 79 5.99 -7.85 19.35
N GLU A 80 5.87 -6.72 18.67
CA GLU A 80 4.84 -5.73 18.90
C GLU A 80 3.80 -5.83 17.78
N PRO A 81 2.63 -6.44 18.02
CA PRO A 81 1.61 -6.55 17.00
C PRO A 81 1.09 -5.16 16.62
N ASP A 82 0.70 -5.00 15.36
CA ASP A 82 0.05 -3.78 14.91
C ASP A 82 -1.36 -3.61 15.52
N SER A 83 -1.98 -2.45 15.27
CA SER A 83 -3.30 -2.13 15.83
C SER A 83 -4.39 -3.11 15.37
N TRP A 84 -4.26 -3.65 14.16
CA TRP A 84 -5.18 -4.64 13.59
C TRP A 84 -5.06 -5.98 14.32
N ILE A 85 -3.86 -6.56 14.41
CA ILE A 85 -3.64 -7.85 15.09
C ILE A 85 -4.03 -7.73 16.57
N ARG A 86 -3.73 -6.60 17.23
CA ARG A 86 -4.22 -6.36 18.60
C ARG A 86 -5.74 -6.43 18.69
N SER A 87 -6.45 -5.83 17.73
CA SER A 87 -7.92 -5.84 17.72
C SER A 87 -8.49 -7.25 17.50
N VAL A 88 -7.86 -8.05 16.63
CA VAL A 88 -8.18 -9.47 16.43
C VAL A 88 -7.93 -10.29 17.70
N LEU A 89 -6.75 -10.12 18.32
CA LEU A 89 -6.37 -10.84 19.55
C LEU A 89 -7.27 -10.52 20.74
N LEU A 90 -7.75 -9.27 20.82
CA LEU A 90 -8.69 -8.84 21.87
C LEU A 90 -10.14 -9.29 21.59
N GLY A 91 -10.39 -10.02 20.50
CA GLY A 91 -11.72 -10.53 20.14
C GLY A 91 -12.68 -9.47 19.60
N ASN A 92 -12.18 -8.28 19.27
CA ASN A 92 -13.00 -7.17 18.77
C ASN A 92 -13.27 -7.29 17.26
N VAL A 93 -12.56 -8.17 16.55
CA VAL A 93 -12.69 -8.38 15.10
C VAL A 93 -12.56 -9.86 14.75
N SER A 94 -13.42 -10.36 13.86
CA SER A 94 -13.36 -11.75 13.37
C SER A 94 -12.31 -11.91 12.27
N VAL A 95 -11.49 -12.97 12.36
CA VAL A 95 -10.38 -13.33 11.43
C VAL A 95 -10.84 -13.55 9.99
N VAL A 96 -12.15 -13.75 9.77
CA VAL A 96 -12.74 -14.14 8.48
C VAL A 96 -12.99 -12.96 7.55
N ASP A 97 -12.86 -11.72 8.06
CA ASP A 97 -13.07 -10.54 7.26
C ASP A 97 -11.87 -9.64 7.46
N SER A 98 -10.96 -9.65 6.49
CA SER A 98 -10.25 -8.42 6.20
C SER A 98 -11.12 -7.69 5.19
N PRO A 99 -12.07 -6.84 5.61
CA PRO A 99 -12.26 -5.66 4.80
C PRO A 99 -10.95 -4.89 5.01
N ARG A 100 -10.02 -5.05 4.07
CA ARG A 100 -9.55 -3.82 3.44
C ARG A 100 -10.84 -3.18 2.93
N GLU A 101 -11.54 -2.44 3.79
CA GLU A 101 -12.31 -1.32 3.26
C GLU A 101 -11.29 -0.67 2.34
N PRO A 102 -11.56 -0.62 1.01
CA PRO A 102 -10.72 0.18 0.15
C PRO A 102 -10.73 1.53 0.85
N VAL A 103 -9.60 1.90 1.46
CA VAL A 103 -9.43 3.24 2.00
C VAL A 103 -9.84 4.09 0.81
N PRO A 104 -10.97 4.81 0.90
CA PRO A 104 -11.56 5.44 -0.28
C PRO A 104 -10.41 6.24 -0.86
N PRO A 105 -10.03 5.96 -2.13
CA PRO A 105 -8.76 6.42 -2.66
C PRO A 105 -8.73 7.91 -2.41
N LYS A 106 -7.81 8.35 -1.54
CA LYS A 106 -7.52 9.73 -1.16
C LYS A 106 -7.74 10.61 -2.37
N SER A 107 -8.94 11.15 -2.46
CA SER A 107 -9.38 11.82 -3.66
C SER A 107 -8.87 13.23 -3.57
N LEU A 108 -7.97 13.59 -4.48
CA LEU A 108 -7.60 14.99 -4.64
C LEU A 108 -8.87 15.80 -4.92
N PRO A 109 -9.02 17.01 -4.35
CA PRO A 109 -10.15 17.87 -4.69
C PRO A 109 -10.16 18.10 -6.21
N GLU A 110 -11.35 18.04 -6.82
CA GLU A 110 -11.48 18.28 -8.26
C GLU A 110 -11.06 19.72 -8.57
N LEU A 111 -10.09 19.86 -9.46
CA LEU A 111 -9.64 21.11 -10.04
C LEU A 111 -9.77 21.01 -11.56
N ARG A 112 -10.79 21.68 -12.11
CA ARG A 112 -10.96 21.78 -13.56
C ARG A 112 -9.92 22.71 -14.15
N LEU A 113 -9.25 22.25 -15.20
CA LEU A 113 -8.25 23.03 -15.89
C LEU A 113 -8.89 23.59 -17.17
N ASN A 114 -8.82 24.92 -17.30
CA ASN A 114 -9.13 25.59 -18.54
C ASN A 114 -7.80 25.92 -19.23
N PRO A 115 -7.47 25.31 -20.37
CA PRO A 115 -6.25 25.64 -21.08
C PRO A 115 -6.31 27.11 -21.47
N TYR A 116 -5.32 27.88 -21.01
CA TYR A 116 -5.18 29.27 -21.39
C TYR A 116 -4.47 29.32 -22.73
N SER A 117 -5.09 29.91 -23.75
CA SER A 117 -4.38 30.24 -24.97
C SER A 117 -3.54 31.49 -24.74
N ASP A 118 -2.23 31.44 -24.96
CA ASP A 118 -1.31 32.59 -24.89
C ASP A 118 -1.60 33.72 -25.91
N THR A 119 -2.69 33.61 -26.68
CA THR A 119 -3.13 34.66 -27.61
C THR A 119 -4.17 35.54 -26.93
N GLU A 120 -3.85 36.84 -26.80
CA GLU A 120 -4.64 37.92 -26.19
C GLU A 120 -6.06 38.18 -26.79
N ARG A 121 -6.68 37.20 -27.47
CA ARG A 121 -8.01 37.37 -28.05
C ARG A 121 -8.78 36.08 -28.34
N ALA A 122 -8.51 34.99 -27.66
CA ALA A 122 -9.41 33.85 -27.73
C ALA A 122 -10.69 34.18 -26.96
N GLU A 123 -11.81 34.28 -27.67
CA GLU A 123 -13.11 34.19 -27.01
C GLU A 123 -13.11 32.91 -26.16
N PRO A 124 -13.67 32.95 -24.93
CA PRO A 124 -13.73 31.76 -24.10
C PRO A 124 -14.35 30.65 -24.92
N SER A 125 -13.58 29.61 -25.21
CA SER A 125 -14.12 28.47 -25.94
C SER A 125 -15.32 27.99 -25.13
N THR A 126 -16.51 28.01 -25.74
CA THR A 126 -17.74 27.53 -25.13
C THR A 126 -17.75 26.01 -24.97
N ALA A 127 -16.69 25.34 -25.46
CA ALA A 127 -16.40 23.96 -25.18
C ALA A 127 -16.08 23.79 -23.69
N THR A 128 -16.94 23.04 -23.01
CA THR A 128 -16.70 22.64 -21.63
C THR A 128 -15.57 21.60 -21.62
N SER A 129 -14.34 22.07 -21.38
CA SER A 129 -13.18 21.21 -21.14
C SER A 129 -13.51 20.15 -20.09
N LYS A 130 -13.19 18.90 -20.41
CA LYS A 130 -13.22 17.78 -19.46
C LYS A 130 -11.86 17.56 -18.79
N THR A 131 -10.87 18.40 -19.07
CA THR A 131 -9.57 18.32 -18.41
C THR A 131 -9.69 18.69 -16.93
N LYS A 132 -9.19 17.84 -16.05
CA LYS A 132 -9.19 18.06 -14.59
C LYS A 132 -8.09 17.30 -13.86
N ILE A 133 -7.72 17.81 -12.69
CA ILE A 133 -6.90 17.12 -11.68
C ILE A 133 -7.82 16.73 -10.53
N GLY A 134 -7.64 15.53 -9.98
CA GLY A 134 -8.44 15.03 -8.88
C GLY A 134 -9.92 14.82 -9.22
N GLY A 135 -10.73 14.53 -8.21
CA GLY A 135 -12.11 14.08 -8.37
C GLY A 135 -12.20 12.63 -8.84
N ALA A 136 -13.29 12.30 -9.52
CA ALA A 136 -13.51 10.98 -10.12
C ALA A 136 -13.24 11.05 -11.64
N PRO A 137 -12.63 10.02 -12.26
CA PRO A 137 -12.44 9.98 -13.72
C PRO A 137 -13.79 10.00 -14.45
N ASP A 138 -13.89 10.83 -15.50
CA ASP A 138 -15.01 10.83 -16.43
C ASP A 138 -14.70 9.85 -17.58
N TRP A 139 -15.10 8.60 -17.41
CA TRP A 139 -14.88 7.54 -18.40
C TRP A 139 -15.65 7.79 -19.70
N ILE A 140 -14.98 7.63 -20.84
CA ILE A 140 -15.66 7.61 -22.15
C ILE A 140 -16.03 6.18 -22.59
N GLN A 141 -15.27 5.18 -22.13
CA GLN A 141 -15.54 3.75 -22.31
C GLN A 141 -15.81 3.10 -20.95
N LEU A 142 -15.28 1.91 -20.71
CA LEU A 142 -15.38 1.21 -19.43
C LEU A 142 -14.35 1.74 -18.43
N PRO A 143 -14.65 1.72 -17.11
CA PRO A 143 -13.68 2.05 -16.08
C PRO A 143 -12.46 1.14 -16.14
N GLU A 144 -11.28 1.73 -16.29
CA GLU A 144 -10.00 1.02 -16.34
C GLU A 144 -9.07 1.59 -15.26
N VAL A 145 -9.35 1.24 -14.00
CA VAL A 145 -8.49 1.65 -12.88
C VAL A 145 -7.31 0.67 -12.76
N PRO A 146 -6.07 1.10 -12.99
CA PRO A 146 -4.92 0.21 -12.94
C PRO A 146 -4.59 -0.19 -11.50
N THR A 147 -3.93 -1.35 -11.35
CA THR A 147 -3.47 -1.88 -10.06
C THR A 147 -1.95 -1.84 -9.94
N CYS A 148 -1.44 -1.37 -8.81
CA CYS A 148 -0.01 -1.35 -8.48
C CYS A 148 0.20 -1.66 -6.99
N CYS A 149 1.25 -2.41 -6.65
CA CYS A 149 1.52 -2.86 -5.26
C CYS A 149 0.34 -3.59 -4.60
N GLY A 150 -0.46 -4.32 -5.39
CA GLY A 150 -1.61 -5.07 -4.92
C GLY A 150 -2.83 -4.21 -4.55
N GLN A 151 -2.86 -2.92 -4.93
CA GLN A 151 -4.00 -2.02 -4.73
C GLN A 151 -4.35 -1.25 -6.00
N GLN A 152 -5.57 -0.73 -6.08
CA GLN A 152 -5.97 0.21 -7.14
C GLN A 152 -5.16 1.52 -7.00
N MET A 153 -4.73 2.06 -8.13
CA MET A 153 -4.01 3.33 -8.17
C MET A 153 -5.00 4.51 -8.04
N TYR A 154 -4.48 5.65 -7.60
CA TYR A 154 -5.26 6.84 -7.32
C TYR A 154 -5.36 7.68 -8.58
N PHE A 155 -6.56 8.11 -8.92
CA PHE A 155 -6.79 9.02 -10.04
C PHE A 155 -6.13 10.37 -9.75
N TYR A 156 -5.20 10.75 -10.62
CA TYR A 156 -4.48 12.01 -10.51
C TYR A 156 -5.13 13.08 -11.38
N GLY A 157 -5.54 12.74 -12.60
CA GLY A 157 -6.20 13.67 -13.50
C GLY A 157 -6.51 13.06 -14.86
N GLN A 158 -7.27 13.80 -15.65
CA GLN A 158 -7.59 13.47 -17.03
C GLN A 158 -7.42 14.68 -17.94
N PHE A 159 -7.14 14.40 -19.20
CA PHE A 159 -6.75 15.35 -20.23
C PHE A 159 -7.48 15.02 -21.52
N ASP A 160 -8.36 15.92 -21.97
CA ASP A 160 -9.09 15.78 -23.23
C ASP A 160 -8.41 16.56 -24.36
N SER A 161 -8.86 16.36 -25.59
CA SER A 161 -8.41 17.14 -26.77
C SER A 161 -8.74 18.64 -26.70
N SER A 162 -9.23 19.18 -25.58
CA SER A 162 -9.43 20.62 -25.42
C SER A 162 -8.15 21.37 -25.03
N ILE A 163 -7.07 20.66 -24.70
CA ILE A 163 -5.76 21.23 -24.37
C ILE A 163 -5.18 22.04 -25.53
N GLY A 164 -5.55 21.70 -26.77
CA GLY A 164 -5.18 22.43 -27.97
C GLY A 164 -3.88 21.91 -28.59
N GLU A 165 -3.71 22.22 -29.88
CA GLU A 165 -2.52 21.89 -30.64
C GLU A 165 -1.24 22.46 -29.99
N PRO A 166 -0.11 21.72 -29.98
CA PRO A 166 0.12 20.41 -30.62
C PRO A 166 -0.22 19.20 -29.73
N TYR A 167 -0.95 19.38 -28.63
CA TYR A 167 -1.14 18.36 -27.60
C TYR A 167 -2.44 17.55 -27.76
N ASP A 168 -3.14 17.73 -28.88
CA ASP A 168 -4.40 17.04 -29.15
C ASP A 168 -4.18 15.53 -29.29
N LEU A 169 -4.87 14.78 -28.43
CA LEU A 169 -4.77 13.34 -28.33
C LEU A 169 -5.80 12.66 -29.23
N VAL A 170 -5.47 12.43 -30.52
CA VAL A 170 -6.33 11.70 -31.48
C VAL A 170 -7.74 12.34 -31.59
N ASP A 171 -8.63 11.83 -32.45
CA ASP A 171 -10.00 12.35 -32.58
C ASP A 171 -10.81 12.10 -31.29
N ALA A 172 -10.89 13.12 -30.43
CA ALA A 172 -11.63 13.11 -29.15
C ALA A 172 -11.13 12.09 -28.11
N GLY A 173 -9.81 11.89 -28.03
CA GLY A 173 -9.20 11.05 -26.99
C GLY A 173 -9.23 11.69 -25.60
N MET A 174 -9.23 10.81 -24.59
CA MET A 174 -9.10 11.15 -23.18
C MET A 174 -7.92 10.37 -22.59
N LEU A 175 -6.93 11.10 -22.07
CA LEU A 175 -5.84 10.53 -21.29
C LEU A 175 -6.22 10.53 -19.81
N TYR A 176 -6.10 9.40 -19.15
CA TYR A 176 -6.26 9.24 -17.70
C TYR A 176 -4.91 8.97 -17.06
N VAL A 177 -4.61 9.67 -15.98
CA VAL A 177 -3.36 9.54 -15.23
C VAL A 177 -3.66 9.04 -13.81
N PHE A 178 -2.94 7.99 -13.42
CA PHE A 178 -3.03 7.36 -12.11
C PHE A 178 -1.66 7.33 -11.45
N VAL A 179 -1.63 7.42 -10.11
CA VAL A 179 -0.41 7.35 -9.31
C VAL A 179 -0.57 6.32 -8.20
N CYS A 180 0.44 5.47 -8.01
CA CYS A 180 0.50 4.55 -6.88
C CYS A 180 0.95 5.29 -5.62
N GLU A 181 0.18 5.26 -4.53
CA GLU A 181 0.60 5.89 -3.27
C GLU A 181 1.81 5.21 -2.60
N HIS A 182 2.06 3.94 -2.89
CA HIS A 182 3.12 3.18 -2.23
C HIS A 182 4.50 3.37 -2.88
N CYS A 183 4.56 3.33 -4.22
CA CYS A 183 5.81 3.44 -4.96
C CYS A 183 5.93 4.70 -5.84
N SER A 184 4.93 5.59 -5.81
CA SER A 184 4.86 6.81 -6.62
C SER A 184 4.97 6.59 -8.13
N ARG A 185 4.77 5.36 -8.61
CA ARG A 185 4.82 5.02 -10.04
C ARG A 185 3.59 5.58 -10.74
N PRO A 186 3.75 6.32 -11.85
CA PRO A 186 2.63 6.75 -12.68
C PRO A 186 2.16 5.62 -13.61
N HIS A 187 0.87 5.63 -13.94
CA HIS A 187 0.28 4.87 -15.02
C HIS A 187 -0.62 5.80 -15.83
N ALA A 188 -0.54 5.68 -17.15
CA ALA A 188 -1.31 6.50 -18.08
C ALA A 188 -2.01 5.59 -19.09
N SER A 189 -3.31 5.79 -19.28
CA SER A 189 -4.11 5.09 -20.29
C SER A 189 -4.87 6.11 -21.13
N ILE A 190 -5.05 5.81 -22.42
CA ILE A 190 -5.81 6.66 -23.35
C ILE A 190 -7.03 5.87 -23.79
N GLN A 191 -8.20 6.48 -23.71
CA GLN A 191 -9.42 6.01 -24.35
C GLN A 191 -9.80 6.96 -25.48
N TYR A 192 -10.41 6.45 -26.53
CA TYR A 192 -10.98 7.23 -27.64
C TYR A 192 -12.29 6.56 -28.09
N TYR A 193 -13.11 7.28 -28.87
CA TYR A 193 -14.38 6.77 -29.40
C TYR A 193 -14.19 5.74 -30.52
#